data_AF-A0A5C5X192-F1
#
_entry.id   AF-A0A5C5X192-F1
#
_cell.length_a   1.000
_cell.length_b   1.000
_cell.length_c   1.000
_cell.angle_alpha   90.00
_cell.angle_beta   90.00
_cell.angle_gamma   90.00
#
_symmetry.space_group_name_H-M   'P 1'
#
loop_
_entity.id
_entity.type
_entity.pdbx_description
1 polymer ?
#
loop_
_entity_poly.entity_id
_entity_poly.type
_entity_poly.pdbx_seq_one_letter_code
_entity_poly.pdbx_strand_id
1 'polypeptide(L)'
;MLQRMGWRLQFHDRIVEPMNLLTSQQAADALGISVLTLYDWLGQSDVGEFEIRGEAVTVEYYQGGHKGQGRIRIDETEICRLLSLMKSQPKPQRRRQIPKKNAAPFQHITAKLGRPDD
;
A
#
# COMPACT_ATOMS: atom_id res chain seq x y z
N MET A 1 -9.95 5.04 37.83
CA MET A 1 -9.00 6.10 37.44
C MET A 1 -7.96 5.47 36.52
N LEU A 2 -7.84 5.95 35.28
CA LEU A 2 -6.96 5.43 34.22
C LEU A 2 -5.47 5.63 34.51
N GLN A 3 -4.62 4.71 34.02
CA GLN A 3 -3.34 4.97 33.30
C GLN A 3 -2.81 3.61 32.78
N ARG A 4 -3.06 3.20 31.54
CA ARG A 4 -2.39 3.51 30.25
C ARG A 4 -0.89 3.14 30.14
N MET A 5 -0.67 2.13 29.29
CA MET A 5 0.40 1.97 28.28
C MET A 5 1.84 1.66 28.71
N GLY A 6 2.27 0.48 28.27
CA GLY A 6 3.67 0.11 28.07
C GLY A 6 3.78 -1.05 27.08
N TRP A 7 3.29 -0.87 25.84
CA TRP A 7 3.55 -1.83 24.76
C TRP A 7 5.00 -1.66 24.30
N ARG A 8 5.91 -2.43 24.90
CA ARG A 8 7.30 -2.58 24.45
C ARG A 8 7.30 -3.61 23.32
N LEU A 9 7.29 -3.14 22.08
CA LEU A 9 7.63 -3.94 20.92
C LEU A 9 9.09 -4.39 21.08
N GLN A 10 9.28 -5.63 21.53
CA GLN A 10 10.56 -6.32 21.47
C GLN A 10 10.81 -6.65 20.00
N PHE A 11 11.60 -5.80 19.33
CA PHE A 11 12.34 -6.20 18.15
C PHE A 11 13.32 -7.28 18.60
N HIS A 12 12.91 -8.54 18.42
CA HIS A 12 13.76 -9.68 18.70
C HIS A 12 14.94 -9.71 17.72
N ASP A 13 16.09 -10.01 18.32
CA ASP A 13 17.33 -10.52 17.78
C ASP A 13 17.31 -11.01 16.32
N ARG A 14 18.32 -10.60 15.56
CA ARG A 14 18.65 -11.15 14.25
C ARG A 14 19.16 -12.58 14.44
N ILE A 15 18.27 -13.55 14.42
CA ILE A 15 18.58 -14.94 14.11
C ILE A 15 18.35 -15.11 12.61
N VAL A 16 19.30 -15.73 11.91
CA VAL A 16 19.06 -16.21 10.55
C VAL A 16 17.99 -17.31 10.68
N GLU A 17 16.72 -16.91 10.56
CA GLU A 17 15.59 -17.82 10.60
C GLU A 17 15.73 -18.85 9.46
N PRO A 18 15.36 -20.13 9.68
CA PRO A 18 15.27 -21.09 8.59
C PRO A 18 14.34 -20.53 7.50
N MET A 19 14.74 -20.63 6.22
CA MET A 19 13.94 -20.17 5.07
C MET A 19 12.54 -20.81 5.11
N ASN A 20 11.57 -20.09 5.66
CA ASN A 20 10.22 -20.57 5.78
C ASN A 20 9.50 -20.33 4.44
N LEU A 21 9.37 -21.40 3.67
CA LEU A 21 8.80 -21.36 2.32
C LEU A 21 7.28 -21.56 2.34
N LEU A 22 6.56 -20.46 2.24
CA LEU A 22 5.11 -20.41 2.22
C LEU A 22 4.54 -20.87 0.87
N THR A 23 3.41 -21.56 0.90
CA THR A 23 2.62 -21.83 -0.31
C THR A 23 1.93 -20.56 -0.82
N SER A 24 1.49 -20.55 -2.08
CA SER A 24 0.73 -19.41 -2.63
C SER A 24 -0.49 -19.03 -1.79
N GLN A 25 -1.19 -20.02 -1.21
CA GLN A 25 -2.33 -19.76 -0.33
C GLN A 25 -1.90 -19.03 0.93
N GLN A 26 -0.88 -19.53 1.63
CA GLN A 26 -0.37 -18.93 2.86
C GLN A 26 0.21 -17.53 2.62
N ALA A 27 0.92 -17.34 1.50
CA ALA A 27 1.45 -16.04 1.10
C ALA A 27 0.34 -15.02 0.84
N ALA A 28 -0.70 -15.42 0.10
CA ALA A 28 -1.85 -14.55 -0.18
C ALA A 28 -2.60 -14.18 1.10
N ASP A 29 -2.82 -15.16 1.98
CA ASP A 29 -3.47 -14.95 3.28
C ASP A 29 -2.65 -13.98 4.16
N ALA A 30 -1.31 -14.11 4.18
CA ALA A 30 -0.43 -13.22 4.93
C ALA A 30 -0.40 -11.79 4.39
N LEU A 31 -0.48 -11.63 3.06
CA LEU A 31 -0.58 -10.32 2.39
C LEU A 31 -1.98 -9.70 2.49
N GLY A 32 -2.99 -10.48 2.85
CA GLY A 32 -4.39 -10.05 2.89
C GLY A 32 -4.99 -9.85 1.49
N ILE A 33 -4.54 -10.62 0.49
CA ILE A 33 -5.00 -10.56 -0.90
C ILE A 33 -5.54 -11.92 -1.35
N SER A 34 -6.21 -11.97 -2.51
CA SER A 34 -6.61 -13.24 -3.10
C SER A 34 -5.41 -13.96 -3.74
N VAL A 35 -5.46 -15.29 -3.81
CA VAL A 35 -4.43 -16.09 -4.53
C VAL A 35 -4.36 -15.71 -6.00
N LEU A 36 -5.49 -15.36 -6.62
CA LEU A 36 -5.52 -14.89 -8.02
C LEU A 36 -4.73 -13.58 -8.17
N THR A 37 -4.93 -12.63 -7.25
CA THR A 37 -4.17 -11.38 -7.19
C THR A 37 -2.68 -11.65 -7.02
N LEU A 38 -2.32 -12.61 -6.16
CA LEU A 38 -0.93 -13.02 -6.01
C LEU A 38 -0.34 -13.53 -7.32
N TYR A 39 -1.04 -14.40 -8.06
CA TYR A 39 -0.55 -14.89 -9.36
C TYR A 39 -0.41 -13.78 -10.40
N ASP A 40 -1.34 -12.83 -10.43
CA ASP A 40 -1.26 -11.64 -11.29
C ASP A 40 -0.02 -10.80 -10.96
N TRP A 41 0.27 -10.59 -9.66
CA TRP A 41 1.48 -9.90 -9.22
C TRP A 41 2.76 -10.63 -9.63
N LEU A 42 2.80 -11.96 -9.51
CA LEU A 42 3.94 -12.74 -9.96
C LEU A 42 4.14 -12.63 -11.47
N GLY A 43 3.07 -12.72 -12.25
CA GLY A 43 3.12 -12.54 -13.71
C GLY A 43 3.61 -11.17 -14.14
N GLN A 44 3.11 -10.10 -13.50
CA GLN A 44 3.57 -8.73 -13.74
C GLN A 44 5.03 -8.52 -13.30
N SER A 45 5.44 -9.16 -12.20
CA SER A 45 6.82 -9.10 -11.70
C SER A 45 7.79 -9.73 -12.70
N ASP A 46 7.44 -10.87 -13.29
CA ASP A 46 8.28 -11.58 -14.27
C ASP A 46 8.55 -10.74 -15.53
N VAL A 47 7.61 -9.88 -15.92
CA VAL A 47 7.76 -8.94 -17.05
C VAL A 47 8.25 -7.54 -16.64
N GLY A 48 8.49 -7.31 -15.34
CA GLY A 48 8.99 -6.05 -14.80
C GLY A 48 7.95 -4.91 -14.74
N GLU A 49 6.66 -5.23 -14.80
CA GLU A 49 5.54 -4.28 -14.75
C GLU A 49 4.91 -4.12 -13.35
N PHE A 50 5.31 -4.98 -12.40
CA PHE A 50 4.71 -4.94 -11.07
C PHE A 50 5.19 -3.73 -10.27
N GLU A 51 4.24 -2.89 -9.87
CA GLU A 51 4.50 -1.71 -9.04
C GLU A 51 3.66 -1.72 -7.76
N ILE A 52 4.31 -1.42 -6.64
CA ILE A 52 3.62 -1.15 -5.37
C ILE A 52 3.76 0.33 -5.08
N ARG A 53 2.64 1.07 -5.17
CA ARG A 53 2.58 2.51 -4.88
C ARG A 53 3.53 3.37 -5.73
N GLY A 54 3.77 2.97 -6.98
CA GLY A 54 4.63 3.67 -7.94
C GLY A 54 6.12 3.36 -7.79
N GLU A 55 6.48 2.36 -6.99
CA GLU A 55 7.82 1.78 -6.94
C GLU A 55 7.78 0.44 -7.69
N ALA A 56 8.69 0.23 -8.63
CA ALA A 56 8.84 -1.04 -9.33
C ALA A 56 9.38 -2.11 -8.37
N VAL A 57 8.71 -3.26 -8.34
CA VAL A 57 8.99 -4.34 -7.39
C VAL A 57 9.15 -5.64 -8.16
N THR A 58 10.28 -6.33 -7.97
CA THR A 58 10.43 -7.73 -8.37
C THR A 58 10.10 -8.60 -7.15
N VAL A 59 9.29 -9.64 -7.37
CA VAL A 59 8.91 -10.61 -6.34
C VAL A 59 9.79 -11.84 -6.46
N GLU A 60 10.47 -12.20 -5.37
CA GLU A 60 11.30 -13.41 -5.31
C GLU A 60 10.47 -14.63 -4.93
N TYR A 61 10.43 -15.63 -5.81
CA TYR A 61 9.72 -16.88 -5.57
C TYR A 61 10.43 -18.08 -6.17
N TYR A 62 10.10 -19.25 -5.64
CA TYR A 62 10.62 -20.54 -6.07
C TYR A 62 9.51 -21.33 -6.74
N GLN A 63 9.74 -21.78 -7.97
CA GLN A 63 8.82 -22.66 -8.68
C GLN A 63 9.38 -24.09 -8.71
N GLY A 64 8.72 -25.02 -8.03
CA GLY A 64 9.17 -26.42 -7.93
C GLY A 64 8.25 -27.40 -8.64
N GLY A 65 8.73 -28.13 -9.65
CA GLY A 65 8.01 -29.21 -10.34
C GLY A 65 8.69 -29.69 -11.62
N HIS A 66 8.35 -30.88 -12.10
CA HIS A 66 8.86 -31.39 -13.37
C HIS A 66 8.24 -30.59 -14.52
N LYS A 67 9.08 -30.02 -15.43
CA LYS A 67 8.65 -29.24 -16.61
C LYS A 67 7.90 -27.92 -16.32
N GLY A 68 8.19 -27.25 -15.19
CA GLY A 68 7.62 -25.91 -14.91
C GLY A 68 6.15 -25.92 -14.48
N GLN A 69 5.53 -27.09 -14.29
CA GLN A 69 4.17 -27.24 -13.76
C GLN A 69 4.15 -27.20 -12.22
N GLY A 70 5.05 -26.39 -11.66
CA GLY A 70 5.47 -26.48 -10.27
C GLY A 70 4.63 -25.68 -9.29
N ARG A 71 4.59 -26.14 -8.03
CA ARG A 71 4.03 -25.37 -6.92
C ARG A 71 4.95 -24.17 -6.66
N ILE A 72 4.35 -22.99 -6.54
CA ILE A 72 5.07 -21.78 -6.16
C ILE A 72 5.26 -21.76 -4.64
N ARG A 73 6.45 -21.35 -4.22
CA ARG A 73 6.83 -21.09 -2.84
C ARG A 73 7.44 -19.70 -2.73
N ILE A 74 7.07 -18.98 -1.68
CA ILE A 74 7.59 -17.63 -1.43
C ILE A 74 8.22 -17.64 -0.03
N ASP A 75 9.37 -16.99 0.09
CA ASP A 75 10.04 -16.84 1.39
C ASP A 75 9.22 -15.91 2.29
N GLU A 76 9.09 -16.25 3.57
CA GLU A 76 8.41 -15.40 4.56
C GLU A 76 9.06 -14.00 4.68
N THR A 77 10.38 -13.90 4.51
CA THR A 77 11.09 -12.62 4.49
C THR A 77 10.65 -11.74 3.33
N GLU A 78 10.37 -12.34 2.17
CA GLU A 78 9.86 -11.65 1.01
C GLU A 78 8.43 -11.14 1.25
N ILE A 79 7.57 -11.95 1.88
CA ILE A 79 6.24 -11.51 2.31
C ILE A 79 6.34 -10.31 3.25
N CYS A 80 7.28 -10.33 4.20
CA CYS A 80 7.50 -9.21 5.12
C CYS A 80 7.97 -7.94 4.38
N ARG A 81 8.80 -8.09 3.34
CA ARG A 81 9.22 -6.98 2.46
C ARG A 81 8.03 -6.39 1.71
N LEU A 82 7.22 -7.23 1.05
CA LEU A 82 6.03 -6.81 0.32
C LEU A 82 5.01 -6.11 1.23
N LEU A 83 4.74 -6.68 2.41
CA LEU A 83 3.89 -6.03 3.43
C LEU A 83 4.42 -4.65 3.83
N SER A 84 5.74 -4.50 3.93
CA SER A 84 6.36 -3.23 4.28
C SER A 84 6.17 -2.17 3.19
N LEU A 85 6.19 -2.57 1.91
CA LEU A 85 5.88 -1.68 0.77
C LEU A 85 4.39 -1.32 0.70
N MET A 86 3.51 -2.26 1.03
CA MET A 86 2.05 -2.05 1.07
C MET A 86 1.60 -1.10 2.19
N LYS A 87 2.34 -1.04 3.30
CA LYS A 87 2.00 -0.18 4.45
C LYS A 87 1.90 1.27 4.01
N SER A 88 0.69 1.82 4.12
CA SER A 88 0.48 3.26 3.99
C SER A 88 0.71 3.93 5.35
N GLN A 89 1.58 4.94 5.39
CA GLN A 89 1.57 5.89 6.50
C GLN A 89 0.51 6.94 6.17
N PRO A 90 -0.63 6.99 6.88
CA PRO A 90 -1.60 8.04 6.67
C PRO A 90 -0.91 9.37 6.95
N LYS A 91 -0.85 10.25 5.94
CA LYS A 91 -0.38 11.61 6.17
C LYS A 91 -1.26 12.20 7.28
N PRO A 92 -0.67 12.73 8.36
CA PRO A 92 -1.46 13.30 9.44
C PRO A 92 -2.42 14.31 8.84
N GLN A 93 -3.72 14.10 9.08
CA GLN A 93 -4.79 14.90 8.51
C GLN A 93 -4.44 16.37 8.73
N ARG A 94 -4.24 17.10 7.62
CA ARG A 94 -3.93 18.54 7.69
C ARG A 94 -5.00 19.16 8.57
N ARG A 95 -4.59 19.77 9.69
CA ARG A 95 -5.51 20.56 10.51
C ARG A 95 -6.20 21.53 9.57
N ARG A 96 -7.53 21.41 9.45
CA ARG A 96 -8.34 22.30 8.63
C ARG A 96 -8.01 23.72 9.09
N GLN A 97 -7.36 24.49 8.21
CA GLN A 97 -7.13 25.89 8.52
C GLN A 97 -8.49 26.55 8.61
N ILE A 98 -8.78 27.19 9.75
CA ILE A 98 -9.96 28.02 9.89
C ILE A 98 -9.82 29.12 8.82
N PRO A 99 -10.82 29.32 7.94
CA PRO A 99 -10.78 30.39 6.96
C PRO A 99 -10.50 31.70 7.70
N LYS A 100 -9.36 32.34 7.40
CA LYS A 100 -9.14 33.71 7.87
C LYS A 100 -10.21 34.55 7.19
N LYS A 101 -11.05 35.23 7.98
CA LYS A 101 -12.00 36.21 7.45
C LYS A 101 -11.20 37.34 6.82
N ASN A 102 -10.84 37.21 5.55
CA ASN A 102 -10.33 38.33 4.78
C ASN A 102 -11.51 39.27 4.60
N ALA A 103 -11.50 40.38 5.33
CA ALA A 103 -12.48 41.47 5.25
C ALA A 103 -12.37 42.25 3.93
N ALA A 104 -11.90 41.63 2.85
CA ALA A 104 -11.96 42.23 1.54
C ALA A 104 -13.42 42.09 1.07
N PRO A 105 -14.15 43.20 0.87
CA PRO A 105 -15.48 43.13 0.28
C PRO A 105 -15.32 42.48 -1.09
N PHE A 106 -16.11 41.44 -1.34
CA PHE A 106 -16.21 40.84 -2.67
C PHE A 106 -16.47 41.97 -3.67
N GLN A 107 -15.62 42.09 -4.70
CA GLN A 107 -15.89 42.98 -5.82
C GLN A 107 -17.02 42.34 -6.62
N HIS A 108 -18.27 42.69 -6.28
CA HIS A 108 -19.43 42.23 -7.02
C HIS A 108 -19.33 42.83 -8.44
N ILE A 109 -19.39 41.97 -9.46
CA ILE A 109 -19.58 42.43 -10.84
C ILE A 109 -21.05 42.89 -10.94
N THR A 110 -21.29 44.17 -10.67
CA THR A 110 -22.57 44.84 -10.93
C THR A 110 -22.58 45.35 -12.37
N ALA A 111 -22.75 44.43 -13.32
CA ALA A 111 -23.12 44.83 -14.68
C ALA A 111 -24.64 45.08 -14.71
N LYS A 112 -25.07 46.23 -15.23
CA LYS A 112 -26.49 46.46 -15.52
C LYS A 112 -26.88 45.53 -16.68
N LEU A 113 -27.75 44.56 -16.42
CA LEU A 113 -28.45 43.83 -17.48
C LEU A 113 -29.36 44.82 -18.21
N GLY A 114 -29.05 45.11 -19.48
CA GLY A 114 -29.94 45.85 -20.37
C GLY A 114 -31.24 45.06 -20.62
N ARG A 115 -32.35 45.76 -20.82
CA ARG A 115 -33.61 45.12 -21.20
C ARG A 115 -33.58 44.76 -22.70
N PRO A 116 -34.18 43.63 -23.10
CA PRO A 116 -34.09 43.11 -24.47
C PRO A 116 -34.92 43.86 -25.52
N ASP A 117 -35.26 45.14 -25.33
CA ASP A 117 -36.11 45.92 -26.25
C ASP A 117 -35.41 47.16 -26.85
N ASP A 118 -34.08 47.12 -27.03
CA ASP A 118 -33.31 48.06 -27.88
C ASP A 118 -32.75 47.32 -29.11
#